data_AF-F9G4S7-F1
#
_entry.id   AF-F9G4S7-F1
#
_cell.length_a   1.000
_cell.length_b   1.000
_cell.length_c   1.000
_cell.angle_alpha   90.00
_cell.angle_beta   90.00
_cell.angle_gamma   90.00
#
_symmetry.space_group_name_H-M   'P 1'
#
loop_
_entity.id
_entity.type
_entity.pdbx_description
1 polymer ?
#
loop_
_entity_poly.entity_id
_entity_poly.type
_entity_poly.pdbx_seq_one_letter_code
_entity_poly.pdbx_strand_id
1 'polypeptide(L)'
;MAPRSSISKSDVEVGDQKPDHLENTSEAIEIAGFRVFGLDPDDADFYNSYTEEQKKKVFRKVDVRLVPMLALLYLICHIDRANIGNAKIEGMVEDLGMTGVQYNTILSIFPSNILLKKFKRPSMYLGILCVCWGIVMTCTGLVQNFGGLMATRVLLGIFEAGFFPGAIYLCSYWYLPKDLSVRISYFYCASALSGAFSGLLAAGIAEMDGVAGLEGWRWIFLLEGMATVVLGVACFFLLIDTPALSTRWLNPEEIRFLELSMFIKQGGGFQEETTVRWKDIRMVLTNWRVYVQAYFLLCQSALSYGTKFTLPSITKAMGFSNTNAQLTSAPPYVAAAISAIVFAKISDRFFWRMPFVAIPMVIVTVAYSIMISLNGQLEAKKGVAYFAVVLAVIGIYPIQAAAASWNANNIAPSSRRAIGIALMNCVGNVGGIVGSFMYLEKEKPKYYTGFGLSLAFGGTGLIVAFLLEWSYKIANARKAKIAEEAKRKYTEEELFDMGDRSPLFKHVL
;
A
#
# COMPACT_ATOMS: atom_id res chain seq x y z
N MET A 1 -8.02 -85.26 -22.86
CA MET A 1 -8.26 -84.87 -24.26
C MET A 1 -9.33 -83.78 -24.22
N ALA A 2 -9.16 -82.53 -24.60
CA ALA A 2 -8.17 -81.83 -25.42
C ALA A 2 -8.18 -80.31 -25.02
N PRO A 3 -7.25 -79.47 -25.53
CA PRO A 3 -6.96 -78.13 -25.01
C PRO A 3 -7.54 -76.96 -25.83
N ARG A 4 -7.43 -75.76 -25.21
CA ARG A 4 -7.52 -74.36 -25.67
C ARG A 4 -7.69 -74.06 -27.17
N SER A 5 -8.62 -73.15 -27.49
CA SER A 5 -8.59 -72.29 -28.67
C SER A 5 -8.66 -70.80 -28.27
N SER A 6 -7.88 -70.00 -28.98
CA SER A 6 -7.67 -68.55 -28.85
C SER A 6 -8.81 -67.73 -29.45
N ILE A 7 -9.21 -66.63 -28.78
CA ILE A 7 -10.09 -65.61 -29.37
C ILE A 7 -9.28 -64.34 -29.65
N SER A 8 -9.37 -63.89 -30.91
CA SER A 8 -8.69 -62.74 -31.49
C SER A 8 -9.33 -61.41 -31.07
N LYS A 9 -8.49 -60.36 -31.02
CA LYS A 9 -8.91 -58.96 -30.84
C LYS A 9 -9.60 -58.43 -32.11
N SER A 10 -10.90 -58.62 -32.20
CA SER A 10 -11.79 -57.86 -33.09
C SER A 10 -13.20 -58.19 -32.67
N ASP A 11 -13.72 -57.51 -31.63
CA ASP A 11 -15.13 -57.39 -31.28
C ASP A 11 -15.24 -56.48 -30.04
N VAL A 12 -15.23 -55.16 -30.26
CA VAL A 12 -15.81 -54.21 -29.31
C VAL A 12 -16.64 -53.25 -30.15
N GLU A 13 -17.91 -53.63 -30.33
CA GLU A 13 -18.93 -52.80 -30.94
C GLU A 13 -19.23 -51.58 -30.06
N VAL A 14 -19.47 -50.48 -30.76
CA VAL A 14 -19.78 -49.15 -30.28
C VAL A 14 -21.18 -49.15 -29.62
N GLY A 15 -21.22 -48.92 -28.31
CA GLY A 15 -22.43 -48.57 -27.59
C GLY A 15 -22.41 -47.09 -27.23
N ASP A 16 -23.11 -46.29 -28.03
CA ASP A 16 -23.44 -44.88 -27.74
C ASP A 16 -24.35 -44.83 -26.49
N GLN A 17 -23.76 -44.59 -25.32
CA GLN A 17 -24.47 -44.13 -24.14
C GLN A 17 -23.88 -42.78 -23.73
N LYS A 18 -24.52 -41.70 -24.19
CA LYS A 18 -24.34 -40.37 -23.62
C LYS A 18 -24.80 -40.41 -22.15
N PRO A 19 -24.00 -39.96 -21.18
CA PRO A 19 -24.49 -39.71 -19.84
C PRO A 19 -25.34 -38.42 -19.84
N ASP A 20 -26.63 -38.55 -19.52
CA ASP A 20 -27.64 -37.48 -19.36
C ASP A 20 -27.38 -36.54 -18.17
N HIS A 21 -26.13 -36.14 -17.93
CA HIS A 21 -25.75 -35.24 -16.82
C HIS A 21 -24.92 -34.03 -17.28
N LEU A 22 -24.99 -33.68 -18.57
CA LEU A 22 -24.34 -32.50 -19.15
C LEU A 22 -25.37 -31.53 -19.75
N GLU A 23 -26.45 -31.23 -19.03
CA GLU A 23 -27.25 -30.04 -19.31
C GLU A 23 -26.89 -28.94 -18.30
N ASN A 24 -26.49 -27.77 -18.84
CA ASN A 24 -26.03 -26.55 -18.19
C ASN A 24 -24.56 -26.48 -17.71
N THR A 25 -23.59 -26.85 -18.56
CA THR A 25 -22.35 -26.07 -18.59
C THR A 25 -22.63 -24.76 -19.32
N SER A 26 -22.97 -23.71 -18.56
CA SER A 26 -23.07 -22.35 -19.08
C SER A 26 -21.82 -22.02 -19.91
N GLU A 27 -21.98 -21.76 -21.21
CA GLU A 27 -20.88 -21.46 -22.12
C GLU A 27 -20.06 -20.28 -21.59
N ALA A 28 -18.73 -20.40 -21.62
CA ALA A 28 -17.83 -19.34 -21.19
C ALA A 28 -17.80 -18.25 -22.26
N ILE A 29 -18.27 -17.05 -21.95
CA ILE A 29 -18.20 -15.90 -22.86
C ILE A 29 -16.95 -15.09 -22.51
N GLU A 30 -16.10 -14.79 -23.50
CA GLU A 30 -14.91 -13.96 -23.31
C GLU A 30 -15.24 -12.49 -23.60
N ILE A 31 -15.23 -11.65 -22.57
CA ILE A 31 -15.58 -10.23 -22.66
C ILE A 31 -14.51 -9.39 -21.98
N ALA A 32 -14.00 -8.38 -22.69
CA ALA A 32 -12.96 -7.45 -22.21
C ALA A 32 -11.69 -8.15 -21.65
N GLY A 33 -11.37 -9.35 -22.13
CA GLY A 33 -10.23 -10.16 -21.69
C GLY A 33 -10.48 -11.01 -20.45
N PHE A 34 -11.73 -11.14 -20.00
CA PHE A 34 -12.15 -12.04 -18.90
C PHE A 34 -13.03 -13.15 -19.46
N ARG A 35 -12.82 -14.40 -19.01
CA ARG A 35 -13.75 -15.52 -19.24
C ARG A 35 -14.84 -15.49 -18.18
N VAL A 36 -16.10 -15.39 -18.59
CA VAL A 36 -17.25 -15.26 -17.70
C VAL A 36 -18.22 -16.42 -17.93
N PHE A 37 -18.60 -17.11 -16.86
CA PHE A 37 -19.53 -18.24 -16.90
C PHE A 37 -20.92 -17.82 -16.38
N GLY A 38 -21.98 -18.18 -17.10
CA GLY A 38 -23.36 -17.89 -16.67
C GLY A 38 -23.80 -16.45 -16.88
N LEU A 39 -23.16 -15.74 -17.81
CA LEU A 39 -23.63 -14.44 -18.29
C LEU A 39 -24.71 -14.68 -19.36
N ASP A 40 -25.86 -14.03 -19.21
CA ASP A 40 -26.92 -14.05 -20.22
C ASP A 40 -26.38 -13.41 -21.53
N PRO A 41 -26.57 -14.02 -22.71
CA PRO A 41 -26.22 -13.40 -23.99
C PRO A 41 -26.73 -11.96 -24.16
N ASP A 42 -27.92 -11.64 -23.65
CA ASP A 42 -28.49 -10.30 -23.71
C ASP A 42 -27.70 -9.28 -22.84
N ASP A 43 -27.14 -9.74 -21.73
CA ASP A 43 -26.28 -8.94 -20.85
C ASP A 43 -24.87 -8.75 -21.45
N ALA A 44 -24.36 -9.76 -22.16
CA ALA A 44 -23.11 -9.67 -22.92
C ALA A 44 -23.21 -8.62 -24.04
N ASP A 45 -24.30 -8.65 -24.80
CA ASP A 45 -24.56 -7.72 -25.90
C ASP A 45 -24.80 -6.29 -25.37
N PHE A 46 -25.55 -6.15 -24.27
CA PHE A 46 -25.71 -4.87 -23.59
C PHE A 46 -24.35 -4.28 -23.17
N TYR A 47 -23.47 -5.07 -22.54
CA TYR A 47 -22.15 -4.61 -22.11
C TYR A 47 -21.25 -4.19 -23.30
N ASN A 48 -21.29 -4.95 -24.39
CA ASN A 48 -20.50 -4.67 -25.59
C ASN A 48 -21.03 -3.46 -26.38
N SER A 49 -22.35 -3.24 -26.37
CA SER A 49 -23.00 -2.09 -27.00
C SER A 49 -22.72 -0.76 -26.27
N TYR A 50 -22.25 -0.83 -25.02
CA TYR A 50 -21.97 0.34 -24.19
C TYR A 50 -20.73 1.09 -24.70
N THR A 51 -20.93 2.30 -25.25
CA THR A 51 -19.85 3.07 -25.88
C THR A 51 -18.80 3.55 -24.87
N GLU A 52 -17.56 3.74 -25.32
CA GLU A 52 -16.47 4.27 -24.47
C GLU A 52 -16.77 5.67 -23.89
N GLU A 53 -17.57 6.48 -24.59
CA GLU A 53 -18.02 7.78 -24.08
C GLU A 53 -19.00 7.63 -22.90
N GLN A 54 -19.94 6.69 -22.98
CA GLN A 54 -20.86 6.39 -21.90
C GLN A 54 -20.11 5.83 -20.68
N LYS A 55 -19.13 4.94 -20.87
CA LYS A 55 -18.27 4.43 -19.79
C LYS A 55 -17.54 5.55 -19.07
N LYS A 56 -16.89 6.46 -19.81
CA LYS A 56 -16.19 7.62 -19.23
C LYS A 56 -17.13 8.55 -18.47
N LYS A 57 -18.35 8.76 -18.96
CA LYS A 57 -19.36 9.59 -18.29
C LYS A 57 -19.80 8.98 -16.96
N VAL A 58 -20.04 7.66 -16.92
CA VAL A 58 -20.38 6.94 -15.69
C VAL A 58 -19.21 7.00 -14.70
N PHE A 59 -18.00 6.67 -15.12
CA PHE A 59 -16.83 6.74 -14.24
C PHE A 59 -16.55 8.14 -13.71
N ARG A 60 -16.75 9.19 -14.52
CA ARG A 60 -16.60 10.58 -14.04
C ARG A 60 -17.63 10.94 -12.95
N LYS A 61 -18.87 10.46 -13.05
CA LYS A 61 -19.89 10.65 -12.00
C LYS A 61 -19.50 9.97 -10.68
N VAL A 62 -18.87 8.79 -10.77
CA VAL A 62 -18.36 8.05 -9.62
C VAL A 62 -17.12 8.75 -9.05
N ASP A 63 -16.15 9.07 -9.91
CA ASP A 63 -14.86 9.68 -9.54
C ASP A 63 -15.06 10.96 -8.74
N VAL A 64 -15.98 11.85 -9.16
CA VAL A 64 -16.26 13.12 -8.47
C VAL A 64 -16.83 12.93 -7.05
N ARG A 65 -17.50 11.81 -6.77
CA ARG A 65 -18.13 11.55 -5.47
C ARG A 65 -17.28 10.71 -4.54
N LEU A 66 -16.60 9.69 -5.08
CA LEU A 66 -15.89 8.69 -4.29
C LEU A 66 -14.43 9.04 -4.06
N VAL A 67 -13.71 9.50 -5.10
CA VAL A 67 -12.26 9.72 -5.02
C VAL A 67 -11.90 10.89 -4.12
N PRO A 68 -12.53 12.09 -4.20
CA PRO A 68 -12.22 13.21 -3.31
C PRO A 68 -12.43 12.88 -1.84
N MET A 69 -13.54 12.21 -1.50
CA MET A 69 -13.85 11.87 -0.11
C MET A 69 -12.84 10.86 0.45
N LEU A 70 -12.53 9.79 -0.29
CA LEU A 70 -11.54 8.80 0.14
C LEU A 70 -10.13 9.39 0.20
N ALA A 71 -9.76 10.26 -0.74
CA ALA A 71 -8.48 10.95 -0.73
C ALA A 71 -8.35 11.90 0.47
N LEU A 72 -9.43 12.62 0.83
CA LEU A 72 -9.46 13.49 2.00
C LEU A 72 -9.35 12.70 3.31
N LEU A 73 -10.10 11.61 3.45
CA LEU A 73 -10.01 10.74 4.63
C LEU A 73 -8.61 10.11 4.75
N TYR A 74 -8.02 9.73 3.62
CA TYR A 74 -6.66 9.19 3.61
C TYR A 74 -5.59 10.26 3.92
N LEU A 75 -5.79 11.50 3.44
CA LEU A 75 -4.95 12.65 3.82
C LEU A 75 -4.95 12.82 5.34
N ILE A 76 -6.13 12.89 5.96
CA ILE A 76 -6.31 13.08 7.40
C ILE A 76 -5.70 11.91 8.19
N CYS A 77 -5.90 10.68 7.73
CA CYS A 77 -5.29 9.48 8.30
C CYS A 77 -3.78 9.61 8.43
N HIS A 78 -3.13 10.15 7.39
CA HIS A 78 -1.68 10.35 7.43
C HIS A 78 -1.24 11.62 8.16
N ILE A 79 -2.10 12.63 8.31
CA ILE A 79 -1.88 13.80 9.18
C ILE A 79 -1.91 13.36 10.64
N ASP A 80 -2.92 12.60 11.06
CA ASP A 80 -3.07 12.08 12.43
C ASP A 80 -1.84 11.26 12.88
N ARG A 81 -1.27 10.45 11.97
CA ARG A 81 -0.01 9.75 12.23
C ARG A 81 1.17 10.70 12.44
N ALA A 82 1.24 11.80 11.70
CA ALA A 82 2.32 12.76 11.79
C ALA A 82 2.22 13.64 13.05
N ASN A 83 1.01 13.85 13.58
CA ASN A 83 0.77 14.72 14.73
C ASN A 83 1.53 14.32 15.97
N ILE A 84 1.82 13.02 16.17
CA ILE A 84 2.67 12.59 17.28
C ILE A 84 4.07 13.25 17.23
N GLY A 85 4.64 13.40 16.03
CA GLY A 85 5.93 14.04 15.81
C GLY A 85 5.90 15.56 16.00
N ASN A 86 4.77 16.20 15.65
CA ASN A 86 4.56 17.63 15.87
C ASN A 86 4.29 17.95 17.35
N ALA A 87 3.40 17.18 18.00
CA ALA A 87 3.08 17.29 19.42
C ALA A 87 4.32 17.13 20.31
N LYS A 88 5.28 16.30 19.89
CA LYS A 88 6.58 16.15 20.56
C LYS A 88 7.38 17.46 20.63
N ILE A 89 7.24 18.36 19.66
CA ILE A 89 7.92 19.66 19.65
C ILE A 89 7.25 20.66 20.59
N GLU A 90 5.95 20.54 20.75
CA GLU A 90 5.08 21.37 21.58
C GLU A 90 4.96 20.87 23.03
N GLY A 91 5.99 20.20 23.57
CA GLY A 91 6.07 19.92 25.01
C GLY A 91 5.42 18.62 25.50
N MET A 92 4.76 17.83 24.64
CA MET A 92 4.05 16.60 25.04
C MET A 92 4.91 15.61 25.88
N VAL A 93 6.22 15.54 25.62
CA VAL A 93 7.14 14.65 26.36
C VAL A 93 7.38 15.13 27.80
N GLU A 94 7.47 16.44 27.98
CA GLU A 94 7.71 17.10 29.27
C GLU A 94 6.44 17.05 30.14
N ASP A 95 5.27 17.32 29.55
CA ASP A 95 3.98 17.33 30.26
C ASP A 95 3.52 15.94 30.74
N LEU A 96 3.81 14.90 29.95
CA LEU A 96 3.40 13.52 30.27
C LEU A 96 4.46 12.74 31.07
N GLY A 97 5.58 13.38 31.44
CA GLY A 97 6.67 12.76 32.19
C GLY A 97 7.30 11.57 31.47
N MET A 98 7.38 11.61 30.13
CA MET A 98 7.81 10.47 29.31
C MET A 98 9.32 10.41 29.20
N THR A 99 9.90 9.21 29.37
CA THR A 99 11.30 8.97 29.01
C THR A 99 11.39 8.64 27.50
N GLY A 100 12.41 9.14 26.79
CA GLY A 100 12.52 9.04 25.32
C GLY A 100 12.44 7.63 24.70
N VAL A 101 12.46 6.56 25.51
CA VAL A 101 12.28 5.15 25.11
C VAL A 101 10.80 4.75 25.02
N GLN A 102 9.92 5.41 25.77
CA GLN A 102 8.48 5.11 25.86
C GLN A 102 7.67 5.62 24.65
N TYR A 103 8.14 6.69 24.00
CA TYR A 103 7.54 7.25 22.79
C TYR A 103 7.56 6.27 21.60
N ASN A 104 8.62 5.47 21.49
CA ASN A 104 8.82 4.61 20.32
C ASN A 104 8.00 3.31 20.39
N THR A 105 7.70 2.79 21.59
CA THR A 105 6.86 1.58 21.84
C THR A 105 5.43 1.74 21.36
N ILE A 106 4.95 2.97 21.25
CA ILE A 106 3.57 3.33 20.89
C ILE A 106 3.26 3.05 19.40
N LEU A 107 4.26 2.97 18.52
CA LEU A 107 4.08 2.95 17.07
C LEU A 107 3.95 1.53 16.45
N SER A 108 3.94 0.47 17.27
CA SER A 108 4.25 -0.90 16.82
C SER A 108 3.11 -1.92 16.85
N ILE A 109 1.85 -1.51 17.09
CA ILE A 109 0.75 -2.47 17.33
C ILE A 109 -0.35 -2.29 16.28
N PHE A 110 -0.47 -3.23 15.34
CA PHE A 110 -1.58 -3.29 14.38
C PHE A 110 -1.96 -4.74 14.02
N PRO A 111 -3.08 -5.29 14.53
CA PRO A 111 -3.63 -6.56 14.07
C PRO A 111 -4.81 -6.41 13.07
N SER A 112 -4.67 -7.19 11.98
CA SER A 112 -5.63 -7.84 11.06
C SER A 112 -7.00 -7.24 10.66
N ASN A 113 -7.24 -7.25 9.35
CA ASN A 113 -8.56 -7.12 8.70
C ASN A 113 -9.11 -8.47 8.24
N ILE A 114 -10.05 -9.04 9.01
CA ILE A 114 -10.94 -10.15 8.57
C ILE A 114 -12.42 -9.71 8.57
N LEU A 115 -12.75 -8.54 9.13
CA LEU A 115 -14.14 -8.11 9.33
C LEU A 115 -14.85 -7.59 8.06
N LEU A 116 -14.10 -7.17 7.03
CA LEU A 116 -14.64 -6.50 5.84
C LEU A 116 -15.63 -7.34 5.02
N LYS A 117 -15.49 -8.68 5.00
CA LYS A 117 -16.37 -9.56 4.22
C LYS A 117 -17.76 -9.78 4.84
N LYS A 118 -17.99 -9.34 6.08
CA LYS A 118 -19.23 -9.65 6.83
C LYS A 118 -20.27 -8.53 6.79
N PHE A 119 -19.93 -7.33 6.29
CA PHE A 119 -20.83 -6.17 6.27
C PHE A 119 -21.50 -5.98 4.91
N LYS A 120 -22.84 -5.87 4.92
CA LYS A 120 -23.66 -5.65 3.72
C LYS A 120 -23.53 -4.23 3.11
N ARG A 121 -22.95 -3.26 3.84
CA ARG A 121 -22.72 -1.88 3.38
C ARG A 121 -21.31 -1.41 3.75
N PRO A 122 -20.35 -1.46 2.83
CA PRO A 122 -18.97 -1.05 3.07
C PRO A 122 -18.84 0.44 3.46
N SER A 123 -19.75 1.30 2.98
CA SER A 123 -19.75 2.73 3.31
C SER A 123 -20.03 3.02 4.78
N MET A 124 -21.00 2.33 5.38
CA MET A 124 -21.32 2.47 6.80
C MET A 124 -20.19 1.95 7.68
N TYR A 125 -19.53 0.86 7.27
CA TYR A 125 -18.36 0.32 7.96
C TYR A 125 -17.22 1.34 7.98
N LEU A 126 -16.91 1.96 6.83
CA LEU A 126 -15.89 3.02 6.74
C LEU A 126 -16.26 4.25 7.59
N GLY A 127 -17.52 4.69 7.55
CA GLY A 127 -18.01 5.79 8.38
C GLY A 127 -17.87 5.51 9.89
N ILE A 128 -18.26 4.32 10.35
CA ILE A 128 -18.12 3.90 11.76
C ILE A 128 -16.65 3.89 12.16
N LEU A 129 -15.76 3.32 11.33
CA LEU A 129 -14.32 3.33 11.60
C LEU A 129 -13.77 4.75 11.72
N CYS A 130 -14.13 5.65 10.80
CA CYS A 130 -13.69 7.05 10.83
C CYS A 130 -14.20 7.81 12.05
N VAL A 131 -15.46 7.59 12.46
CA VAL A 131 -16.01 8.20 13.68
C VAL A 131 -15.31 7.66 14.93
N CYS A 132 -15.15 6.34 15.06
CA CYS A 132 -14.44 5.74 16.20
C CYS A 132 -12.99 6.21 16.28
N TRP A 133 -12.30 6.27 15.14
CA TRP A 133 -10.94 6.80 15.03
C TRP A 133 -10.87 8.28 15.45
N GLY A 134 -11.76 9.14 14.93
CA GLY A 134 -11.82 10.56 15.31
C GLY A 134 -12.12 10.78 16.80
N ILE A 135 -13.00 9.97 17.40
CA ILE A 135 -13.30 10.03 18.84
C ILE A 135 -12.05 9.68 19.64
N VAL A 136 -11.36 8.58 19.30
CA VAL A 136 -10.13 8.17 19.99
C VAL A 136 -9.03 9.23 19.85
N MET A 137 -8.92 9.87 18.68
CA MET A 137 -8.01 11.00 18.47
C MET A 137 -8.33 12.19 19.37
N THR A 138 -9.61 12.57 19.45
CA THR A 138 -10.06 13.64 20.35
C THR A 138 -9.73 13.31 21.82
N CYS A 139 -9.99 12.05 22.22
CA CYS A 139 -9.63 11.56 23.56
C CYS A 139 -8.12 11.57 23.83
N THR A 140 -7.28 11.47 22.80
CA THR A 140 -5.81 11.54 22.96
C THR A 140 -5.38 12.90 23.49
N GLY A 141 -6.07 13.99 23.10
CA GLY A 141 -5.82 15.34 23.63
C GLY A 141 -6.24 15.52 25.09
N LEU A 142 -6.99 14.58 25.69
CA LEU A 142 -7.42 14.63 27.09
C LEU A 142 -6.56 13.75 28.02
N VAL A 143 -5.59 13.04 27.46
CA VAL A 143 -4.72 12.14 28.22
C VAL A 143 -3.79 12.92 29.14
N GLN A 144 -3.66 12.45 30.38
CA GLN A 144 -2.78 13.05 31.39
C GLN A 144 -1.60 12.13 31.80
N ASN A 145 -1.52 10.92 31.25
CA ASN A 145 -0.47 9.96 31.62
C ASN A 145 -0.07 9.05 30.46
N PHE A 146 1.11 8.44 30.58
CA PHE A 146 1.65 7.54 29.57
C PHE A 146 0.74 6.33 29.26
N GLY A 147 0.10 5.76 30.29
CA GLY A 147 -0.82 4.62 30.13
C GLY A 147 -2.03 4.95 29.27
N GLY A 148 -2.61 6.14 29.44
CA GLY A 148 -3.70 6.65 28.62
C GLY A 148 -3.27 6.93 27.19
N LEU A 149 -2.04 7.42 26.99
CA LEU A 149 -1.49 7.62 25.64
C LEU A 149 -1.28 6.27 24.94
N MET A 150 -0.87 5.25 25.68
CA MET A 150 -0.72 3.90 25.13
C MET A 150 -2.08 3.31 24.75
N ALA A 151 -3.07 3.40 25.64
CA ALA A 151 -4.41 2.86 25.40
C ALA A 151 -5.08 3.51 24.18
N THR A 152 -5.03 4.85 24.10
CA THR A 152 -5.58 5.60 22.97
C THR A 152 -4.91 5.23 21.65
N ARG A 153 -3.60 4.96 21.66
CA ARG A 153 -2.87 4.61 20.43
C ARG A 153 -3.08 3.19 19.96
N VAL A 154 -3.23 2.22 20.87
CA VAL A 154 -3.65 0.86 20.50
C VAL A 154 -5.04 0.90 19.88
N LEU A 155 -5.98 1.62 20.49
CA LEU A 155 -7.34 1.77 19.96
C LEU A 155 -7.35 2.47 18.60
N LEU A 156 -6.58 3.54 18.46
CA LEU A 156 -6.42 4.24 17.19
C LEU A 156 -5.91 3.29 16.11
N GLY A 157 -4.90 2.48 16.43
CA GLY A 157 -4.34 1.54 15.47
C GLY A 157 -5.34 0.48 14.99
N ILE A 158 -6.20 -0.01 15.91
CA ILE A 158 -7.26 -0.96 15.57
C ILE A 158 -8.26 -0.35 14.58
N PHE A 159 -8.72 0.89 14.83
CA PHE A 159 -9.70 1.54 13.95
C PHE A 159 -9.09 1.98 12.62
N GLU A 160 -7.86 2.46 12.63
CA GLU A 160 -7.16 2.98 11.45
C GLU A 160 -6.74 1.87 10.48
N ALA A 161 -6.34 0.69 10.98
CA ALA A 161 -5.95 -0.45 10.16
C ALA A 161 -7.07 -0.91 9.20
N GLY A 162 -8.33 -0.71 9.60
CA GLY A 162 -9.51 -1.04 8.82
C GLY A 162 -9.73 -0.17 7.58
N PHE A 163 -9.26 1.09 7.64
CA PHE A 163 -9.64 2.12 6.67
C PHE A 163 -9.10 1.84 5.26
N PHE A 164 -7.80 1.63 5.11
CA PHE A 164 -7.18 1.52 3.78
C PHE A 164 -7.66 0.29 2.98
N PRO A 165 -7.70 -0.93 3.55
CA PRO A 165 -8.27 -2.08 2.85
C PRO A 165 -9.77 -1.92 2.59
N GLY A 166 -10.51 -1.28 3.50
CA GLY A 166 -11.92 -0.96 3.28
C GLY A 166 -12.14 0.02 2.12
N ALA A 167 -11.30 1.05 1.99
CA ALA A 167 -11.35 2.01 0.90
C ALA A 167 -11.05 1.36 -0.45
N ILE A 168 -10.02 0.48 -0.53
CA ILE A 168 -9.72 -0.29 -1.73
C ILE A 168 -10.88 -1.23 -2.07
N TYR A 169 -11.45 -1.91 -1.07
CA TYR A 169 -12.57 -2.81 -1.26
C TYR A 169 -13.80 -2.07 -1.80
N LEU A 170 -14.13 -0.89 -1.25
CA LEU A 170 -15.19 -0.04 -1.78
C LEU A 170 -14.91 0.37 -3.23
N CYS A 171 -13.71 0.85 -3.54
CA CYS A 171 -13.33 1.18 -4.91
C CYS A 171 -13.45 -0.02 -5.86
N SER A 172 -13.22 -1.23 -5.37
CA SER A 172 -13.30 -2.45 -6.17
C SER A 172 -14.71 -2.78 -6.68
N TYR A 173 -15.77 -2.27 -6.04
CA TYR A 173 -17.15 -2.36 -6.51
C TYR A 173 -17.44 -1.43 -7.69
N TRP A 174 -16.67 -0.36 -7.83
CA TRP A 174 -16.94 0.71 -8.78
C TRP A 174 -16.03 0.67 -10.01
N TYR A 175 -14.85 0.05 -9.91
CA TYR A 175 -13.84 0.05 -10.97
C TYR A 175 -13.31 -1.33 -11.32
N LEU A 176 -12.98 -1.50 -12.61
CA LEU A 176 -12.17 -2.61 -13.10
C LEU A 176 -10.70 -2.49 -12.62
N PRO A 177 -9.93 -3.60 -12.57
CA PRO A 177 -8.56 -3.60 -12.04
C PRO A 177 -7.62 -2.56 -12.66
N LYS A 178 -7.70 -2.36 -13.99
CA LYS A 178 -6.88 -1.39 -14.72
C LYS A 178 -7.18 0.04 -14.24
N ASP A 179 -8.44 0.39 -14.15
CA ASP A 179 -8.92 1.71 -13.71
C ASP A 179 -8.68 1.97 -12.23
N LEU A 180 -8.83 0.95 -11.39
CA LEU A 180 -8.61 1.01 -9.95
C LEU A 180 -7.18 1.46 -9.61
N SER A 181 -6.17 0.97 -10.35
CA SER A 181 -4.76 1.29 -10.11
C SER A 181 -4.46 2.80 -10.15
N VAL A 182 -5.08 3.52 -11.10
CA VAL A 182 -4.92 4.97 -11.25
C VAL A 182 -5.51 5.71 -10.05
N ARG A 183 -6.67 5.28 -9.53
CA ARG A 183 -7.31 5.94 -8.39
C ARG A 183 -6.56 5.69 -7.09
N ILE A 184 -6.02 4.47 -6.92
CA ILE A 184 -5.11 4.16 -5.79
C ILE A 184 -3.89 5.08 -5.80
N SER A 185 -3.36 5.45 -6.98
CA SER A 185 -2.24 6.40 -7.07
C SER A 185 -2.58 7.79 -6.52
N TYR A 186 -3.83 8.26 -6.71
CA TYR A 186 -4.29 9.52 -6.10
C TYR A 186 -4.30 9.47 -4.58
N PHE A 187 -4.65 8.31 -3.98
CA PHE A 187 -4.55 8.13 -2.53
C PHE A 187 -3.10 8.24 -2.06
N TYR A 188 -2.16 7.57 -2.73
CA TYR A 188 -0.74 7.71 -2.39
C TYR A 188 -0.22 9.15 -2.53
N CYS A 189 -0.68 9.91 -3.54
CA CYS A 189 -0.39 11.33 -3.64
C CYS A 189 -0.94 12.13 -2.45
N ALA A 190 -2.18 11.86 -2.02
CA ALA A 190 -2.75 12.48 -0.83
C ALA A 190 -1.94 12.17 0.44
N SER A 191 -1.48 10.93 0.62
CA SER A 191 -0.57 10.57 1.74
C SER A 191 0.75 11.36 1.71
N ALA A 192 1.36 11.52 0.53
CA ALA A 192 2.59 12.28 0.40
C ALA A 192 2.38 13.78 0.73
N LEU A 193 1.29 14.36 0.24
CA LEU A 193 0.91 15.75 0.54
C LEU A 193 0.59 15.97 2.03
N SER A 194 0.06 14.95 2.71
CA SER A 194 -0.27 15.00 4.13
C SER A 194 0.94 15.41 5.00
N GLY A 195 2.16 15.01 4.62
CA GLY A 195 3.37 15.38 5.36
C GLY A 195 3.59 16.89 5.37
N ALA A 196 3.31 17.57 4.24
CA ALA A 196 3.41 19.02 4.14
C ALA A 196 2.30 19.75 4.91
N PHE A 197 1.06 19.29 4.77
CA PHE A 197 -0.09 19.90 5.45
C PHE A 197 -0.07 19.68 6.97
N SER A 198 0.42 18.53 7.45
CA SER A 198 0.48 18.24 8.89
C SER A 198 1.36 19.23 9.64
N GLY A 199 2.56 19.53 9.13
CA GLY A 199 3.42 20.54 9.76
C GLY A 199 2.82 21.95 9.73
N LEU A 200 2.15 22.33 8.63
CA LEU A 200 1.50 23.64 8.51
C LEU A 200 0.31 23.79 9.48
N LEU A 201 -0.54 22.75 9.58
CA LEU A 201 -1.70 22.75 10.48
C LEU A 201 -1.27 22.75 11.94
N ALA A 202 -0.28 21.92 12.29
CA ALA A 202 0.29 21.90 13.63
C ALA A 202 0.85 23.29 14.01
N ALA A 203 1.50 23.99 13.09
CA ALA A 203 2.08 25.31 13.36
C ALA A 203 1.00 26.35 13.64
N GLY A 204 -0.12 26.29 12.92
CA GLY A 204 -1.25 27.19 13.16
C GLY A 204 -2.00 26.89 14.45
N ILE A 205 -2.14 25.60 14.81
CA ILE A 205 -2.86 25.18 16.01
C ILE A 205 -1.99 25.37 17.28
N ALA A 206 -0.67 25.23 17.17
CA ALA A 206 0.25 25.40 18.29
C ALA A 206 0.21 26.81 18.90
N GLU A 207 -0.17 27.84 18.12
CA GLU A 207 -0.38 29.22 18.62
C GLU A 207 -1.55 29.33 19.61
N MET A 208 -2.36 28.28 19.79
CA MET A 208 -3.40 28.20 20.82
C MET A 208 -2.90 27.75 22.19
N ASP A 209 -1.57 27.69 22.40
CA ASP A 209 -0.98 27.38 23.69
C ASP A 209 -1.48 28.34 24.79
N GLY A 210 -1.95 27.78 25.91
CA GLY A 210 -2.53 28.53 27.03
C GLY A 210 -4.02 28.89 26.87
N VAL A 211 -4.63 28.65 25.70
CA VAL A 211 -6.07 28.82 25.52
C VAL A 211 -6.82 27.77 26.34
N ALA A 212 -7.77 28.23 27.18
CA ALA A 212 -8.50 27.40 28.15
C ALA A 212 -7.61 26.64 29.16
N GLY A 213 -6.36 27.09 29.36
CA GLY A 213 -5.40 26.44 30.26
C GLY A 213 -4.88 25.08 29.75
N LEU A 214 -5.00 24.81 28.45
CA LEU A 214 -4.48 23.61 27.80
C LEU A 214 -3.23 23.93 26.99
N GLU A 215 -2.33 22.95 26.93
CA GLU A 215 -1.08 23.01 26.20
C GLU A 215 -1.32 22.89 24.67
N GLY A 216 -0.53 23.59 23.85
CA GLY A 216 -0.69 23.63 22.39
C GLY A 216 -0.77 22.26 21.71
N TRP A 217 -0.06 21.25 22.22
CA TRP A 217 -0.11 19.89 21.67
C TRP A 217 -1.48 19.19 21.87
N ARG A 218 -2.22 19.52 22.94
CA ARG A 218 -3.55 18.96 23.18
C ARG A 218 -4.55 19.50 22.17
N TRP A 219 -4.42 20.78 21.82
CA TRP A 219 -5.25 21.42 20.79
C TRP A 219 -5.07 20.78 19.41
N ILE A 220 -3.85 20.34 19.06
CA ILE A 220 -3.60 19.59 17.82
C ILE A 220 -4.49 18.33 17.77
N PHE A 221 -4.47 17.51 18.81
CA PHE A 221 -5.29 16.29 18.86
C PHE A 221 -6.80 16.56 18.97
N LEU A 222 -7.20 17.59 19.72
CA LEU A 222 -8.61 17.95 19.91
C LEU A 222 -9.25 18.48 18.62
N LEU A 223 -8.64 19.48 17.97
CA LEU A 223 -9.20 20.09 16.77
C LEU A 223 -9.21 19.13 15.59
N GLU A 224 -8.09 18.42 15.38
CA GLU A 224 -7.98 17.47 14.28
C GLU A 224 -8.87 16.25 14.52
N GLY A 225 -8.93 15.74 15.76
CA GLY A 225 -9.86 14.67 16.15
C GLY A 225 -11.33 15.05 15.90
N MET A 226 -11.75 16.25 16.31
CA MET A 226 -13.11 16.73 16.07
C MET A 226 -13.41 16.89 14.57
N ALA A 227 -12.47 17.42 13.79
CA ALA A 227 -12.61 17.52 12.34
C ALA A 227 -12.77 16.13 11.70
N THR A 228 -12.00 15.13 12.17
CA THR A 228 -12.11 13.73 11.74
C THR A 228 -13.46 13.12 12.11
N VAL A 229 -14.02 13.42 13.30
CA VAL A 229 -15.38 12.97 13.66
C VAL A 229 -16.42 13.57 12.73
N VAL A 230 -16.36 14.89 12.46
CA VAL A 230 -17.29 15.56 11.55
C VAL A 230 -17.22 14.93 10.16
N LEU A 231 -16.01 14.65 9.66
CA LEU A 231 -15.83 13.99 8.37
C LEU A 231 -16.26 12.52 8.38
N GLY A 232 -16.06 11.80 9.48
CA GLY A 232 -16.59 10.45 9.69
C GLY A 232 -18.12 10.43 9.65
N VAL A 233 -18.78 11.41 10.27
CA VAL A 233 -20.23 11.59 10.17
C VAL A 233 -20.64 11.96 8.74
N ALA A 234 -19.89 12.84 8.09
CA ALA A 234 -20.12 13.21 6.69
C ALA A 234 -19.99 12.00 5.74
N CYS A 235 -19.18 10.98 6.08
CA CYS A 235 -19.11 9.74 5.30
C CYS A 235 -20.47 9.05 5.16
N PHE A 236 -21.32 9.07 6.20
CA PHE A 236 -22.64 8.45 6.10
C PHE A 236 -23.57 9.12 5.08
N PHE A 237 -23.31 10.39 4.74
CA PHE A 237 -24.11 11.18 3.81
C PHE A 237 -23.46 11.31 2.42
N LEU A 238 -22.14 11.48 2.38
CA LEU A 238 -21.39 11.78 1.16
C LEU A 238 -20.77 10.54 0.51
N LEU A 239 -20.44 9.51 1.29
CA LEU A 239 -19.80 8.32 0.75
C LEU A 239 -20.83 7.45 0.04
N ILE A 240 -20.60 7.24 -1.27
CA ILE A 240 -21.46 6.37 -2.07
C ILE A 240 -21.28 4.91 -1.65
N ASP A 241 -22.38 4.14 -1.63
CA ASP A 241 -22.40 2.73 -1.23
C ASP A 241 -22.12 1.83 -2.43
N THR A 242 -22.74 0.65 -2.55
CA THR A 242 -22.63 -0.20 -3.75
C THR A 242 -23.42 0.38 -4.94
N PRO A 243 -23.08 -0.01 -6.19
CA PRO A 243 -23.83 0.40 -7.39
C PRO A 243 -25.33 0.12 -7.29
N ALA A 244 -25.71 -1.06 -6.77
CA ALA A 244 -27.09 -1.50 -6.57
C ALA A 244 -27.93 -0.54 -5.69
N LEU A 245 -27.30 0.11 -4.71
CA LEU A 245 -27.96 1.00 -3.75
C LEU A 245 -27.98 2.46 -4.22
N SER A 246 -27.37 2.77 -5.37
CA SER A 246 -27.11 4.13 -5.85
C SER A 246 -28.14 4.65 -6.86
N THR A 247 -29.42 4.32 -6.66
CA THR A 247 -30.55 4.66 -7.56
C THR A 247 -30.91 6.15 -7.60
N ARG A 248 -30.41 6.97 -6.66
CA ARG A 248 -30.71 8.41 -6.60
C ARG A 248 -30.01 9.25 -7.67
N TRP A 249 -28.90 8.77 -8.25
CA TRP A 249 -28.06 9.57 -9.15
C TRP A 249 -27.50 8.79 -10.34
N LEU A 250 -27.67 7.46 -10.37
CA LEU A 250 -27.40 6.61 -11.53
C LEU A 250 -28.72 6.22 -12.19
N ASN A 251 -28.69 6.18 -13.52
CA ASN A 251 -29.80 5.62 -14.29
C ASN A 251 -29.81 4.08 -14.18
N PRO A 252 -30.97 3.41 -14.36
CA PRO A 252 -31.05 1.94 -14.31
C PRO A 252 -30.08 1.24 -15.27
N GLU A 253 -29.88 1.78 -16.47
CA GLU A 253 -28.90 1.28 -17.45
C GLU A 253 -27.44 1.42 -16.95
N GLU A 254 -27.12 2.51 -16.27
CA GLU A 254 -25.79 2.74 -15.70
C GLU A 254 -25.52 1.78 -14.53
N ILE A 255 -26.55 1.46 -13.73
CA ILE A 255 -26.47 0.48 -12.64
C ILE A 255 -26.27 -0.92 -13.20
N ARG A 256 -27.08 -1.32 -14.20
CA ARG A 256 -26.94 -2.61 -14.89
C ARG A 256 -25.53 -2.77 -15.48
N PHE A 257 -25.00 -1.73 -16.13
CA PHE A 257 -23.63 -1.75 -16.64
C PHE A 257 -22.58 -1.97 -15.54
N LEU A 258 -22.71 -1.32 -14.38
CA LEU A 258 -21.75 -1.45 -13.26
C LEU A 258 -21.86 -2.82 -12.56
N GLU A 259 -23.07 -3.35 -12.41
CA GLU A 259 -23.29 -4.70 -11.85
C GLU A 259 -22.75 -5.78 -12.79
N LEU A 260 -23.00 -5.64 -14.10
CA LEU A 260 -22.42 -6.52 -15.11
C LEU A 260 -20.89 -6.42 -15.14
N SER A 261 -20.33 -5.21 -15.07
CA SER A 261 -18.87 -5.02 -14.96
C SER A 261 -18.28 -5.76 -13.76
N MET A 262 -19.01 -5.79 -12.64
CA MET A 262 -18.59 -6.48 -11.42
C MET A 262 -18.72 -7.99 -11.54
N PHE A 263 -19.81 -8.48 -12.14
CA PHE A 263 -20.04 -9.90 -12.41
C PHE A 263 -18.99 -10.47 -13.38
N ILE A 264 -18.71 -9.73 -14.46
CA ILE A 264 -17.64 -10.03 -15.43
C ILE A 264 -16.28 -10.06 -14.73
N LYS A 265 -15.99 -9.07 -13.87
CA LYS A 265 -14.75 -9.03 -13.08
C LYS A 265 -14.61 -10.21 -12.11
N GLN A 266 -15.72 -10.73 -11.58
CA GLN A 266 -15.75 -11.90 -10.70
C GLN A 266 -15.72 -13.24 -11.46
N GLY A 267 -15.80 -13.22 -12.80
CA GLY A 267 -15.80 -14.43 -13.64
C GLY A 267 -17.15 -15.17 -13.67
N GLY A 268 -18.21 -14.57 -13.15
CA GLY A 268 -19.55 -15.15 -13.08
C GLY A 268 -19.86 -15.92 -11.79
N GLY A 269 -20.84 -16.83 -11.85
CA GLY A 269 -21.36 -17.60 -10.70
C GLY A 269 -20.43 -18.68 -10.13
N PHE A 270 -19.19 -18.77 -10.62
CA PHE A 270 -18.19 -19.66 -10.07
C PHE A 270 -17.65 -19.09 -8.75
N GLN A 271 -17.76 -19.87 -7.68
CA GLN A 271 -16.81 -19.76 -6.56
C GLN A 271 -15.42 -19.75 -7.18
N GLU A 272 -14.71 -18.63 -7.02
CA GLU A 272 -13.30 -18.52 -7.36
C GLU A 272 -12.59 -19.87 -7.11
N GLU A 273 -11.84 -20.38 -8.08
CA GLU A 273 -10.72 -21.29 -7.79
C GLU A 273 -9.61 -20.53 -7.02
N THR A 274 -9.97 -19.81 -5.95
CA THR A 274 -9.09 -19.19 -4.95
C THR A 274 -8.85 -20.14 -3.78
N THR A 275 -8.78 -21.45 -4.03
CA THR A 275 -8.13 -22.30 -3.04
C THR A 275 -6.63 -22.02 -3.14
N VAL A 276 -6.15 -21.12 -2.28
CA VAL A 276 -4.73 -20.95 -2.02
C VAL A 276 -4.20 -22.34 -1.64
N ARG A 277 -3.57 -23.02 -2.58
CA ARG A 277 -3.05 -24.36 -2.35
C ARG A 277 -1.89 -24.22 -1.37
N TRP A 278 -1.81 -25.13 -0.40
CA TRP A 278 -0.67 -25.17 0.53
C TRP A 278 0.68 -25.24 -0.20
N LYS A 279 0.70 -25.90 -1.37
CA LYS A 279 1.81 -25.95 -2.31
C LYS A 279 2.28 -24.54 -2.73
N ASP A 280 1.35 -23.63 -3.03
CA ASP A 280 1.63 -22.25 -3.45
C ASP A 280 2.18 -21.41 -2.29
N ILE A 281 1.64 -21.57 -1.07
CA ILE A 281 2.19 -20.95 0.14
C ILE A 281 3.63 -21.40 0.38
N ARG A 282 3.88 -22.73 0.37
CA ARG A 282 5.21 -23.29 0.60
C ARG A 282 6.23 -22.82 -0.45
N MET A 283 5.82 -22.68 -1.70
CA MET A 283 6.70 -22.16 -2.75
C MET A 283 7.08 -20.70 -2.54
N VAL A 284 6.15 -19.84 -2.13
CA VAL A 284 6.44 -18.44 -1.83
C VAL A 284 7.34 -18.32 -0.60
N LEU A 285 7.02 -19.05 0.48
CA LEU A 285 7.79 -19.04 1.73
C LEU A 285 9.21 -19.62 1.59
N THR A 286 9.47 -20.44 0.58
CA THR A 286 10.81 -20.97 0.28
C THR A 286 11.57 -20.14 -0.76
N ASN A 287 10.95 -19.12 -1.34
CA ASN A 287 11.59 -18.26 -2.33
C ASN A 287 12.38 -17.15 -1.65
N TRP A 288 13.70 -17.32 -1.57
CA TRP A 288 14.60 -16.34 -0.96
C TRP A 288 14.52 -14.95 -1.59
N ARG A 289 14.18 -14.84 -2.89
CA ARG A 289 14.04 -13.55 -3.60
C ARG A 289 12.89 -12.72 -3.06
N VAL A 290 11.82 -13.37 -2.57
CA VAL A 290 10.69 -12.69 -1.93
C VAL A 290 11.14 -12.03 -0.64
N TYR A 291 12.00 -12.68 0.17
CA TYR A 291 12.54 -12.09 1.39
C TYR A 291 13.50 -10.93 1.12
N VAL A 292 14.27 -11.02 0.04
CA VAL A 292 15.17 -9.93 -0.40
C VAL A 292 14.37 -8.70 -0.81
N GLN A 293 13.27 -8.89 -1.55
CA GLN A 293 12.35 -7.81 -1.87
C GLN A 293 11.58 -7.33 -0.63
N ALA A 294 11.25 -8.22 0.31
CA ALA A 294 10.63 -7.86 1.59
C ALA A 294 11.54 -6.96 2.43
N TYR A 295 12.83 -7.28 2.48
CA TYR A 295 13.86 -6.45 3.12
C TYR A 295 13.93 -5.06 2.49
N PHE A 296 13.74 -4.97 1.18
CA PHE A 296 13.71 -3.71 0.48
C PHE A 296 12.56 -2.79 0.94
N LEU A 297 11.35 -3.36 1.11
CA LEU A 297 10.22 -2.63 1.70
C LEU A 297 10.45 -2.30 3.18
N LEU A 298 11.19 -3.13 3.92
CA LEU A 298 11.58 -2.86 5.30
C LEU A 298 12.51 -1.65 5.38
N CYS A 299 13.58 -1.61 4.59
CA CYS A 299 14.49 -0.45 4.51
C CYS A 299 13.70 0.82 4.19
N GLN A 300 12.81 0.75 3.18
CA GLN A 300 12.00 1.89 2.80
C GLN A 300 11.07 2.36 3.91
N SER A 301 10.36 1.43 4.55
CA SER A 301 9.43 1.78 5.63
C SER A 301 10.19 2.38 6.81
N ALA A 302 11.35 1.82 7.18
CA ALA A 302 12.19 2.36 8.24
C ALA A 302 12.64 3.79 7.96
N LEU A 303 13.13 4.06 6.75
CA LEU A 303 13.56 5.40 6.32
C LEU A 303 12.39 6.39 6.28
N SER A 304 11.24 5.97 5.73
CA SER A 304 10.05 6.82 5.58
C SER A 304 9.46 7.21 6.94
N TYR A 305 9.19 6.23 7.81
CA TYR A 305 8.64 6.50 9.15
C TYR A 305 9.63 7.23 10.06
N GLY A 306 10.91 6.83 10.03
CA GLY A 306 11.95 7.49 10.81
C GLY A 306 12.08 8.96 10.45
N THR A 307 12.14 9.28 9.15
CA THR A 307 12.15 10.66 8.69
C THR A 307 10.86 11.37 9.04
N LYS A 308 9.69 10.72 8.87
CA LYS A 308 8.39 11.36 9.12
C LYS A 308 8.21 11.80 10.57
N PHE A 309 8.59 10.98 11.54
CA PHE A 309 8.42 11.31 12.95
C PHE A 309 9.50 12.23 13.51
N THR A 310 10.66 12.33 12.85
CA THR A 310 11.81 13.07 13.40
C THR A 310 12.18 14.30 12.61
N LEU A 311 11.64 14.49 11.40
CA LEU A 311 11.92 15.66 10.56
C LEU A 311 11.69 16.99 11.30
N PRO A 312 10.56 17.20 11.99
CA PRO A 312 10.37 18.43 12.77
C PRO A 312 11.42 18.57 13.90
N SER A 313 11.81 17.47 14.54
CA SER A 313 12.82 17.49 15.61
C SER A 313 14.22 17.81 15.06
N ILE A 314 14.53 17.37 13.85
CA ILE A 314 15.79 17.65 13.15
C ILE A 314 15.82 19.13 12.74
N THR A 315 14.72 19.69 12.21
CA THR A 315 14.65 21.12 11.89
C THR A 315 14.73 21.99 13.15
N LYS A 316 14.06 21.62 14.25
CA LYS A 316 14.24 22.30 15.54
C LYS A 316 15.70 22.29 16.00
N ALA A 317 16.39 21.16 15.84
CA ALA A 317 17.83 21.04 16.16
C ALA A 317 18.76 21.86 15.25
N MET A 318 18.27 22.38 14.09
CA MET A 318 18.99 23.37 13.28
C MET A 318 18.84 24.80 13.83
N GLY A 319 18.13 25.01 14.93
CA GLY A 319 17.91 26.32 15.55
C GLY A 319 16.76 27.11 14.91
N PHE A 320 15.75 26.43 14.35
CA PHE A 320 14.47 27.05 14.02
C PHE A 320 13.57 27.06 15.28
N SER A 321 12.74 28.09 15.44
CA SER A 321 11.68 28.12 16.47
C SER A 321 10.65 27.00 16.23
N ASN A 322 9.83 26.64 17.22
CA ASN A 322 8.81 25.59 17.11
C ASN A 322 7.95 25.73 15.83
N THR A 323 7.32 26.90 15.66
CA THR A 323 6.49 27.23 14.49
C THR A 323 7.30 27.12 13.19
N ASN A 324 8.51 27.70 13.13
CA ASN A 324 9.35 27.65 11.93
C ASN A 324 9.88 26.24 11.63
N ALA A 325 10.14 25.41 12.64
CA ALA A 325 10.60 24.04 12.49
C ALA A 325 9.51 23.16 11.83
N GLN A 326 8.24 23.41 12.17
CA GLN A 326 7.10 22.73 11.56
C GLN A 326 6.84 23.25 10.13
N LEU A 327 6.89 24.57 9.89
CA LEU A 327 6.75 25.15 8.55
C LEU A 327 7.86 24.67 7.58
N THR A 328 9.10 24.60 8.05
CA THR A 328 10.25 24.17 7.24
C THR A 328 10.25 22.66 6.95
N SER A 329 9.38 21.87 7.59
CA SER A 329 9.20 20.45 7.28
C SER A 329 8.37 20.21 6.01
N ALA A 330 7.60 21.20 5.54
CA ALA A 330 6.73 21.05 4.38
C ALA A 330 7.47 20.96 3.03
N PRO A 331 8.47 21.82 2.71
CA PRO A 331 9.17 21.76 1.43
C PRO A 331 9.84 20.41 1.11
N PRO A 332 10.50 19.70 2.06
CA PRO A 332 11.01 18.35 1.82
C PRO A 332 9.94 17.36 1.31
N TYR A 333 8.71 17.40 1.85
CA TYR A 333 7.63 16.52 1.38
C TYR A 333 7.10 16.90 0.01
N VAL A 334 7.04 18.19 -0.32
CA VAL A 334 6.69 18.65 -1.67
C VAL A 334 7.72 18.14 -2.69
N ALA A 335 9.01 18.27 -2.37
CA ALA A 335 10.09 17.74 -3.21
C ALA A 335 9.99 16.21 -3.38
N ALA A 336 9.60 15.49 -2.33
CA ALA A 336 9.37 14.05 -2.36
C ALA A 336 8.20 13.64 -3.25
N ALA A 337 7.09 14.38 -3.21
CA ALA A 337 5.94 14.13 -4.06
C ALA A 337 6.31 14.32 -5.55
N ILE A 338 7.05 15.40 -5.86
CA ILE A 338 7.56 15.65 -7.22
C ILE A 338 8.51 14.53 -7.65
N SER A 339 9.46 14.14 -6.80
CA SER A 339 10.43 13.09 -7.14
C SER A 339 9.74 11.75 -7.38
N ALA A 340 8.78 11.36 -6.55
CA ALA A 340 8.03 10.12 -6.71
C ALA A 340 7.30 10.04 -8.06
N ILE A 341 6.63 11.14 -8.47
CA ILE A 341 5.93 11.20 -9.76
C ILE A 341 6.91 11.14 -10.93
N VAL A 342 8.01 11.88 -10.86
CA VAL A 342 9.04 11.93 -11.92
C VAL A 342 9.67 10.55 -12.10
N PHE A 343 10.14 9.92 -11.02
CA PHE A 343 10.73 8.59 -11.09
C PHE A 343 9.76 7.52 -11.57
N ALA A 344 8.48 7.56 -11.14
CA ALA A 344 7.46 6.64 -11.63
C ALA A 344 7.25 6.76 -13.14
N LYS A 345 7.07 7.99 -13.66
CA LYS A 345 6.88 8.24 -15.10
C LYS A 345 8.07 7.79 -15.93
N ILE A 346 9.29 8.03 -15.46
CA ILE A 346 10.51 7.61 -16.18
C ILE A 346 10.66 6.08 -16.09
N SER A 347 10.35 5.46 -14.94
CA SER A 347 10.41 4.00 -14.76
C SER A 347 9.51 3.25 -15.74
N ASP A 348 8.30 3.75 -15.96
CA ASP A 348 7.36 3.14 -16.90
C ASP A 348 7.80 3.28 -18.36
N ARG A 349 8.61 4.29 -18.69
CA ARG A 349 9.15 4.46 -20.05
C ARG A 349 10.32 3.51 -20.34
N PHE A 350 11.16 3.22 -19.36
CA PHE A 350 12.39 2.44 -19.57
C PHE A 350 12.23 0.92 -19.36
N PHE A 351 11.10 0.45 -18.80
CA PHE A 351 10.78 -0.97 -18.49
C PHE A 351 11.80 -1.75 -17.63
N TRP A 352 13.01 -1.22 -17.43
CA TRP A 352 14.05 -1.69 -16.53
C TRP A 352 13.81 -1.08 -15.14
N ARG A 353 13.54 -1.91 -14.13
CA ARG A 353 13.06 -1.48 -12.82
C ARG A 353 14.21 -1.23 -11.83
N MET A 354 15.31 -2.01 -11.87
CA MET A 354 16.43 -1.84 -10.93
C MET A 354 16.98 -0.39 -10.84
N PRO A 355 17.24 0.35 -11.93
CA PRO A 355 17.85 1.68 -11.82
C PRO A 355 16.99 2.67 -11.04
N PHE A 356 15.67 2.54 -11.13
CA PHE A 356 14.69 3.37 -10.41
C PHE A 356 14.58 3.02 -8.92
N VAL A 357 15.28 1.97 -8.51
CA VAL A 357 15.39 1.50 -7.14
C VAL A 357 16.78 1.82 -6.58
N ALA A 358 17.83 1.58 -7.36
CA ALA A 358 19.21 1.84 -6.99
C ALA A 358 19.56 3.34 -6.94
N ILE A 359 19.13 4.14 -7.92
CA ILE A 359 19.44 5.58 -7.97
C ILE A 359 18.87 6.30 -6.73
N PRO A 360 17.59 6.13 -6.35
CA PRO A 360 17.08 6.75 -5.13
C PRO A 360 17.80 6.26 -3.87
N MET A 361 18.19 4.97 -3.79
CA MET A 361 18.99 4.45 -2.65
C MET A 361 20.39 5.09 -2.57
N VAL A 362 21.03 5.38 -3.71
CA VAL A 362 22.28 6.15 -3.74
C VAL A 362 22.04 7.57 -3.23
N ILE A 363 20.97 8.23 -3.66
CA ILE A 363 20.60 9.57 -3.20
C ILE A 363 20.41 9.58 -1.67
N VAL A 364 19.70 8.59 -1.12
CA VAL A 364 19.51 8.40 0.33
C VAL A 364 20.87 8.22 1.04
N THR A 365 21.73 7.35 0.50
CA THR A 365 23.05 7.06 1.07
C THR A 365 23.91 8.34 1.11
N VAL A 366 23.92 9.12 0.03
CA VAL A 366 24.64 10.41 -0.04
C VAL A 366 24.05 11.41 0.96
N ALA A 367 22.73 11.54 1.02
CA ALA A 367 22.05 12.46 1.92
C ALA A 367 22.38 12.19 3.40
N TYR A 368 22.28 10.94 3.85
CA TYR A 368 22.62 10.59 5.23
C TYR A 368 24.13 10.61 5.50
N SER A 369 24.98 10.35 4.50
CA SER A 369 26.43 10.56 4.63
C SER A 369 26.76 12.03 4.89
N ILE A 370 26.11 12.95 4.18
CA ILE A 370 26.24 14.40 4.43
C ILE A 370 25.75 14.71 5.84
N MET A 371 24.58 14.24 6.26
CA MET A 371 24.05 14.49 7.61
C MET A 371 24.99 14.02 8.72
N ILE A 372 25.54 12.81 8.63
CA ILE A 372 26.50 12.28 9.62
C ILE A 372 27.78 13.12 9.65
N SER A 373 28.26 13.57 8.49
CA SER A 373 29.50 14.36 8.38
C SER A 373 29.42 15.72 9.09
N LEU A 374 28.21 16.23 9.33
CA LEU A 374 27.98 17.46 10.09
C LEU A 374 28.25 17.29 11.59
N ASN A 375 28.35 16.06 12.10
CA ASN A 375 28.72 15.73 13.49
C ASN A 375 27.96 16.55 14.56
N GLY A 376 26.66 16.79 14.33
CA GLY A 376 25.79 17.56 15.23
C GLY A 376 25.88 19.08 15.09
N GLN A 377 26.69 19.62 14.18
CA GLN A 377 26.75 21.06 13.86
C GLN A 377 25.60 21.49 12.94
N LEU A 378 24.37 21.05 13.24
CA LEU A 378 23.19 21.32 12.44
C LEU A 378 22.86 22.82 12.39
N GLU A 379 23.08 23.53 13.51
CA GLU A 379 22.83 24.97 13.60
C GLU A 379 23.90 25.81 12.87
N ALA A 380 25.17 25.43 12.93
CA ALA A 380 26.23 26.17 12.25
C ALA A 380 26.18 26.01 10.72
N LYS A 381 25.66 24.88 10.24
CA LYS A 381 25.61 24.52 8.81
C LYS A 381 24.18 24.28 8.33
N LYS A 382 23.24 25.15 8.74
CA LYS A 382 21.78 24.99 8.46
C LYS A 382 21.48 24.70 7.00
N GLY A 383 22.11 25.42 6.07
CA GLY A 383 21.87 25.24 4.63
C GLY A 383 22.23 23.84 4.11
N VAL A 384 23.37 23.30 4.55
CA VAL A 384 23.82 21.94 4.16
C VAL A 384 22.95 20.87 4.83
N ALA A 385 22.60 21.06 6.10
CA ALA A 385 21.72 20.15 6.83
C ALA A 385 20.33 20.08 6.18
N TYR A 386 19.76 21.24 5.83
CA TYR A 386 18.45 21.32 5.17
C TYR A 386 18.48 20.72 3.76
N PHE A 387 19.53 21.00 2.99
CA PHE A 387 19.74 20.38 1.68
C PHE A 387 19.81 18.84 1.78
N ALA A 388 20.56 18.32 2.75
CA ALA A 388 20.68 16.88 2.95
C ALA A 388 19.34 16.23 3.36
N VAL A 389 18.53 16.91 4.18
CA VAL A 389 17.17 16.47 4.50
C VAL A 389 16.30 16.42 3.24
N VAL A 390 16.25 17.49 2.44
CA VAL A 390 15.47 17.51 1.19
C VAL A 390 15.92 16.38 0.26
N LEU A 391 17.23 16.19 0.11
CA LEU A 391 17.82 15.13 -0.70
C LEU A 391 17.42 13.73 -0.21
N ALA A 392 17.41 13.51 1.12
CA ALA A 392 16.97 12.23 1.71
C ALA A 392 15.52 11.93 1.34
N VAL A 393 14.59 12.88 1.52
CA VAL A 393 13.17 12.65 1.23
C VAL A 393 12.92 12.45 -0.27
N ILE A 394 13.66 13.15 -1.14
CA ILE A 394 13.65 12.94 -2.60
C ILE A 394 14.01 11.49 -2.97
N GLY A 395 14.99 10.91 -2.27
CA GLY A 395 15.40 9.52 -2.48
C GLY A 395 14.46 8.49 -1.86
N ILE A 396 13.90 8.77 -0.68
CA ILE A 396 13.05 7.82 0.07
C ILE A 396 11.75 7.50 -0.68
N TYR A 397 10.98 8.50 -1.11
CA TYR A 397 9.60 8.27 -1.58
C TYR A 397 9.46 7.47 -2.89
N PRO A 398 10.29 7.67 -3.93
CA PRO A 398 10.22 6.91 -5.18
C PRO A 398 10.37 5.39 -5.01
N ILE A 399 11.11 4.96 -3.98
CA ILE A 399 11.51 3.59 -3.72
C ILE A 399 10.30 2.67 -3.55
N GLN A 400 9.24 3.15 -2.89
CA GLN A 400 8.06 2.34 -2.60
C GLN A 400 7.32 1.91 -3.87
N ALA A 401 7.07 2.85 -4.79
CA ALA A 401 6.38 2.57 -6.04
C ALA A 401 7.20 1.65 -6.96
N ALA A 402 8.51 1.92 -7.08
CA ALA A 402 9.41 1.13 -7.90
C ALA A 402 9.55 -0.31 -7.37
N ALA A 403 9.72 -0.49 -6.06
CA ALA A 403 9.83 -1.81 -5.44
C ALA A 403 8.53 -2.62 -5.54
N ALA A 404 7.37 -2.00 -5.32
CA ALA A 404 6.07 -2.65 -5.45
C ALA A 404 5.84 -3.19 -6.88
N SER A 405 6.17 -2.38 -7.90
CA SER A 405 6.08 -2.79 -9.30
C SER A 405 7.07 -3.91 -9.63
N TRP A 406 8.32 -3.80 -9.18
CA TRP A 406 9.36 -4.81 -9.44
C TRP A 406 9.02 -6.17 -8.83
N ASN A 407 8.36 -6.19 -7.67
CA ASN A 407 7.84 -7.39 -7.05
C ASN A 407 6.69 -8.01 -7.85
N ALA A 408 5.64 -7.22 -8.12
CA ALA A 408 4.45 -7.71 -8.81
C ALA A 408 4.80 -8.37 -10.16
N ASN A 409 5.81 -7.88 -10.86
CA ASN A 409 6.25 -8.42 -12.14
C ASN A 409 7.10 -9.69 -12.05
N ASN A 410 7.62 -10.06 -10.88
CA ASN A 410 8.56 -11.17 -10.71
C ASN A 410 7.97 -12.41 -10.02
N ILE A 411 6.69 -12.36 -9.62
CA ILE A 411 5.98 -13.50 -9.04
C ILE A 411 4.80 -13.90 -9.95
N ALA A 412 4.74 -15.20 -10.25
CA ALA A 412 3.68 -15.85 -11.01
C ALA A 412 3.40 -17.26 -10.45
N PRO A 413 2.17 -17.79 -10.55
CA PRO A 413 0.94 -17.17 -11.09
C PRO A 413 0.31 -16.14 -10.12
N SER A 414 -0.85 -15.59 -10.48
CA SER A 414 -1.56 -14.53 -9.73
C SER A 414 -1.81 -14.87 -8.25
N SER A 415 -2.13 -16.13 -7.93
CA SER A 415 -2.31 -16.62 -6.55
C SER A 415 -1.04 -16.48 -5.72
N ARG A 416 0.11 -16.92 -6.24
CA ARG A 416 1.43 -16.76 -5.58
C ARG A 416 1.84 -15.30 -5.44
N ARG A 417 1.53 -14.49 -6.45
CA ARG A 417 1.80 -13.05 -6.41
C ARG A 417 1.07 -12.37 -5.25
N ALA A 418 -0.20 -12.70 -5.02
CA ALA A 418 -0.96 -12.17 -3.89
C ALA A 418 -0.33 -12.54 -2.54
N ILE A 419 0.07 -13.81 -2.36
CA ILE A 419 0.74 -14.30 -1.14
C ILE A 419 2.10 -13.60 -0.94
N GLY A 420 2.89 -13.46 -2.01
CA GLY A 420 4.19 -12.80 -1.98
C GLY A 420 4.09 -11.31 -1.61
N ILE A 421 3.15 -10.58 -2.22
CA ILE A 421 2.87 -9.18 -1.87
C ILE A 421 2.42 -9.06 -0.42
N ALA A 422 1.54 -9.94 0.06
CA ALA A 422 1.08 -9.93 1.45
C ALA A 422 2.23 -10.16 2.44
N LEU A 423 3.06 -11.19 2.22
CA LEU A 423 4.23 -11.49 3.05
C LEU A 423 5.20 -10.31 3.09
N MET A 424 5.47 -9.72 1.92
CA MET A 424 6.38 -8.59 1.81
C MET A 424 5.86 -7.34 2.51
N ASN A 425 4.55 -7.06 2.43
CA ASN A 425 3.94 -5.95 3.17
C ASN A 425 4.02 -6.18 4.68
N CYS A 426 3.80 -7.42 5.16
CA CYS A 426 3.95 -7.76 6.58
C CYS A 426 5.36 -7.48 7.07
N VAL A 427 6.38 -7.97 6.36
CA VAL A 427 7.80 -7.73 6.71
C VAL A 427 8.18 -6.26 6.54
N GLY A 428 7.68 -5.59 5.50
CA GLY A 428 7.90 -4.17 5.25
C GLY A 428 7.42 -3.29 6.41
N ASN A 429 6.24 -3.59 6.96
CA ASN A 429 5.68 -2.87 8.10
C ASN A 429 6.53 -3.00 9.38
N VAL A 430 7.31 -4.09 9.55
CA VAL A 430 8.32 -4.19 10.63
C VAL A 430 9.36 -3.09 10.51
N GLY A 431 9.66 -2.62 9.29
CA GLY A 431 10.51 -1.46 9.07
C GLY A 431 9.95 -0.20 9.71
N GLY A 432 8.62 -0.01 9.70
CA GLY A 432 7.99 1.13 10.39
C GLY A 432 8.24 1.14 11.90
N ILE A 433 8.30 -0.05 12.52
CA ILE A 433 8.74 -0.19 13.92
C ILE A 433 10.17 0.31 14.04
N VAL A 434 11.11 -0.21 13.26
CA VAL A 434 12.52 0.22 13.33
C VAL A 434 12.68 1.73 13.09
N GLY A 435 11.95 2.29 12.11
CA GLY A 435 11.86 3.73 11.82
C GLY A 435 11.44 4.55 13.04
N SER A 436 10.52 4.03 13.82
CA SER A 436 10.03 4.69 15.02
C SER A 436 11.07 4.73 16.15
N PHE A 437 11.99 3.76 16.21
CA PHE A 437 12.98 3.62 17.28
C PHE A 437 14.39 4.11 16.95
N MET A 438 14.71 4.36 15.68
CA MET A 438 16.10 4.62 15.27
C MET A 438 16.67 5.95 15.77
N TYR A 439 15.83 6.96 16.02
CA TYR A 439 16.27 8.28 16.48
C TYR A 439 16.12 8.43 17.99
N LEU A 440 17.23 8.27 18.71
CA LEU A 440 17.27 8.31 20.17
C LEU A 440 17.46 9.74 20.68
N GLU A 441 16.63 10.15 21.64
CA GLU A 441 16.69 11.52 22.20
C GLU A 441 17.99 11.81 22.95
N LYS A 442 18.57 10.80 23.61
CA LYS A 442 19.85 10.91 24.31
C LYS A 442 21.03 11.28 23.39
N GLU A 443 20.83 11.15 22.08
CA GLU A 443 21.86 11.44 21.07
C GLU A 443 21.70 12.82 20.42
N LYS A 444 20.72 13.62 20.86
CA LYS A 444 20.52 15.00 20.38
C LYS A 444 21.81 15.84 20.54
N PRO A 445 22.19 16.67 19.55
CA PRO A 445 21.66 16.81 18.19
C PRO A 445 22.36 15.90 17.15
N LYS A 446 23.27 15.02 17.57
CA LYS A 446 24.10 14.19 16.68
C LYS A 446 23.33 13.03 16.05
N TYR A 447 22.40 12.42 16.79
CA TYR A 447 21.58 11.27 16.37
C TYR A 447 22.35 10.20 15.58
N TYR A 448 23.54 9.82 16.05
CA TYR A 448 24.44 8.93 15.32
C TYR A 448 23.80 7.58 14.99
N THR A 449 22.97 7.03 15.90
CA THR A 449 22.26 5.77 15.66
C THR A 449 21.21 5.94 14.56
N GLY A 450 20.44 7.02 14.57
CA GLY A 450 19.37 7.24 13.59
C GLY A 450 19.91 7.50 12.18
N PHE A 451 20.89 8.40 12.06
CA PHE A 451 21.52 8.66 10.77
C PHE A 451 22.37 7.47 10.30
N GLY A 452 23.07 6.79 11.21
CA GLY A 452 23.88 5.61 10.90
C GLY A 452 23.03 4.43 10.42
N LEU A 453 21.90 4.15 11.06
CA LEU A 453 20.94 3.14 10.60
C LEU A 453 20.32 3.53 9.26
N SER A 454 19.99 4.81 9.06
CA SER A 454 19.45 5.29 7.78
C SER A 454 20.47 5.13 6.64
N LEU A 455 21.75 5.43 6.90
CA LEU A 455 22.84 5.19 5.97
C LEU A 455 23.02 3.69 5.70
N ALA A 456 22.97 2.85 6.75
CA ALA A 456 23.06 1.40 6.62
C ALA A 456 21.92 0.85 5.77
N PHE A 457 20.67 1.26 5.98
CA PHE A 457 19.52 0.84 5.17
C PHE A 457 19.61 1.30 3.72
N GLY A 458 20.13 2.50 3.46
CA GLY A 458 20.43 2.97 2.10
C GLY A 458 21.48 2.10 1.41
N GLY A 459 22.60 1.84 2.10
CA GLY A 459 23.71 1.05 1.57
C GLY A 459 23.38 -0.44 1.39
N THR A 460 22.77 -1.07 2.38
CA THR A 460 22.36 -2.49 2.29
C THR A 460 21.23 -2.66 1.28
N GLY A 461 20.29 -1.70 1.20
CA GLY A 461 19.26 -1.67 0.17
C GLY A 461 19.85 -1.64 -1.24
N LEU A 462 20.91 -0.86 -1.45
CA LEU A 462 21.64 -0.81 -2.71
C LEU A 462 22.31 -2.15 -3.05
N ILE A 463 23.05 -2.75 -2.10
CA ILE A 463 23.71 -4.05 -2.27
C ILE A 463 22.69 -5.12 -2.65
N VAL A 464 21.57 -5.14 -1.94
CA VAL A 464 20.46 -6.07 -2.17
C VAL A 464 19.83 -5.87 -3.56
N ALA A 465 19.64 -4.63 -4.01
CA ALA A 465 19.11 -4.33 -5.34
C ALA A 465 20.02 -4.90 -6.45
N PHE A 466 21.34 -4.70 -6.34
CA PHE A 466 22.32 -5.28 -7.27
C PHE A 466 22.32 -6.81 -7.25
N LEU A 467 22.28 -7.40 -6.04
CA LEU A 467 22.25 -8.86 -5.88
C LEU A 467 20.98 -9.46 -6.51
N LEU A 468 19.84 -8.80 -6.35
CA LEU A 468 18.58 -9.26 -6.90
C LEU A 468 18.57 -9.16 -8.43
N GLU A 469 19.03 -8.05 -9.01
CA GLU A 469 19.14 -7.92 -10.46
C GLU A 469 20.13 -8.94 -11.04
N TRP A 470 21.29 -9.12 -10.41
CA TRP A 470 22.26 -10.13 -10.82
C TRP A 470 21.65 -11.54 -10.82
N SER A 471 20.88 -11.87 -9.79
CA SER A 471 20.13 -13.13 -9.71
C SER A 471 19.13 -13.29 -10.86
N TYR A 472 18.39 -12.22 -11.20
CA TYR A 472 17.43 -12.24 -12.30
C TYR A 472 18.11 -12.37 -13.67
N LYS A 473 19.23 -11.68 -13.89
CA LYS A 473 20.03 -11.82 -15.13
C LYS A 473 20.54 -13.24 -15.31
N ILE A 474 21.10 -13.85 -14.26
CA ILE A 474 21.57 -15.24 -14.32
C ILE A 474 20.41 -16.20 -14.59
N ALA A 475 19.29 -16.05 -13.88
CA ALA A 475 18.14 -16.92 -14.08
C ALA A 475 17.55 -16.81 -15.49
N ASN A 476 17.40 -15.59 -16.01
CA ASN A 476 16.95 -15.36 -17.38
C ASN A 476 17.90 -16.00 -18.41
N ALA A 477 19.22 -15.86 -18.22
CA ALA A 477 20.21 -16.47 -19.10
C ALA A 477 20.20 -18.00 -19.05
N ARG A 478 20.00 -18.61 -17.87
CA ARG A 478 19.87 -20.07 -17.73
C ARG A 478 18.58 -20.58 -18.36
N LYS A 479 17.47 -19.92 -18.11
CA LYS A 479 16.16 -20.27 -18.66
C LYS A 479 16.12 -20.16 -20.19
N ALA A 480 16.74 -19.13 -20.76
CA ALA A 480 16.83 -18.97 -22.21
C ALA A 480 17.53 -20.15 -22.91
N LYS A 481 18.49 -20.80 -22.26
CA LYS A 481 19.19 -21.98 -22.82
C LYS A 481 18.32 -23.24 -22.86
N ILE A 482 17.35 -23.36 -21.97
CA ILE A 482 16.53 -24.58 -21.78
C ILE A 482 15.09 -24.36 -22.31
N ALA A 483 14.74 -23.15 -22.73
CA ALA A 483 13.38 -22.78 -23.13
C ALA A 483 12.82 -23.65 -24.27
N GLU A 484 13.62 -23.91 -25.32
CA GLU A 484 13.18 -24.73 -26.46
C GLU A 484 13.05 -26.23 -26.10
N GLU A 485 13.91 -26.73 -25.20
CA GLU A 485 13.81 -28.11 -24.70
C GLU A 485 12.60 -28.27 -23.75
N ALA A 486 12.34 -27.27 -22.92
CA ALA A 486 11.22 -27.26 -21.98
C ALA A 486 9.85 -27.27 -22.68
N LYS A 487 9.71 -26.55 -23.81
CA LYS A 487 8.48 -26.58 -24.64
C LYS A 487 8.17 -27.96 -25.20
N ARG A 488 9.19 -28.80 -25.40
CA ARG A 488 9.04 -30.16 -25.93
C ARG A 488 8.80 -31.20 -24.84
N LYS A 489 9.19 -30.90 -23.59
CA LYS A 489 9.22 -31.85 -22.48
C LYS A 489 8.04 -31.74 -21.53
N TYR A 490 7.47 -30.54 -21.36
CA TYR A 490 6.41 -30.28 -20.40
C TYR A 490 5.13 -29.84 -21.11
N THR A 491 3.97 -30.18 -20.54
CA THR A 491 2.69 -29.68 -21.02
C THR A 491 2.50 -28.21 -20.64
N GLU A 492 1.58 -27.50 -21.30
CA GLU A 492 1.27 -26.09 -20.97
C GLU A 492 0.79 -25.94 -19.53
N GLU A 493 0.00 -26.90 -19.05
CA GLU A 493 -0.50 -26.93 -17.68
C GLU A 493 0.63 -27.13 -16.66
N GLU A 494 1.59 -28.03 -16.92
CA GLU A 494 2.78 -28.20 -16.07
C GLU A 494 3.65 -26.94 -16.04
N LEU A 495 3.85 -26.27 -17.19
CA LEU A 495 4.61 -25.03 -17.29
C LEU A 495 3.93 -23.87 -16.56
N PHE A 496 2.59 -23.82 -16.57
CA PHE A 496 1.80 -22.87 -15.80
C PHE A 496 1.92 -23.14 -14.30
N ASP A 497 1.83 -24.40 -13.88
CA ASP A 497 1.89 -24.81 -12.48
C ASP A 497 3.29 -24.59 -11.88
N MET A 498 4.34 -24.59 -12.70
CA MET A 498 5.70 -24.18 -12.31
C MET A 498 5.81 -22.68 -11.99
N GLY A 499 4.95 -21.82 -12.54
CA GLY A 499 4.90 -20.38 -12.26
C GLY A 499 6.23 -19.65 -12.57
N ASP A 500 6.74 -18.86 -11.61
CA ASP A 500 7.99 -18.13 -11.74
C ASP A 500 9.24 -19.02 -11.89
N ARG A 501 9.15 -20.32 -11.59
CA ARG A 501 10.22 -21.30 -11.85
C ARG A 501 10.22 -21.84 -13.27
N SER A 502 9.17 -21.60 -14.04
CA SER A 502 9.06 -22.06 -15.43
C SER A 502 10.25 -21.57 -16.27
N PRO A 503 10.85 -22.43 -17.12
CA PRO A 503 11.86 -22.03 -18.10
C PRO A 503 11.38 -20.98 -19.09
N LEU A 504 10.06 -20.83 -19.26
CA LEU A 504 9.46 -19.80 -20.12
C LEU A 504 9.22 -18.47 -19.40
N PHE A 505 9.26 -18.46 -18.06
CA PHE A 505 9.06 -17.24 -17.29
C PHE A 505 10.31 -16.37 -17.29
N LYS A 506 10.21 -15.16 -17.85
CA LYS A 506 11.28 -14.16 -17.88
C LYS A 506 11.09 -13.15 -16.74
N HIS A 507 12.08 -13.08 -15.86
CA HIS A 507 12.10 -12.10 -14.78
C HIS A 507 12.30 -10.69 -15.35
N VAL A 508 11.60 -9.71 -14.76
CA VAL A 508 11.80 -8.29 -15.07
C VAL A 508 13.00 -7.78 -14.28
N LEU A 509 13.95 -7.18 -15.01
CA LEU A 509 15.22 -6.67 -14.48
C LEU A 509 15.04 -5.40 -13.68
#